data_AF-A0A108TBK5-F1
#
_entry.id   AF-A0A108TBK5-F1
#
_cell.length_a   1.000
_cell.length_b   1.000
_cell.length_c   1.000
_cell.angle_alpha   90.00
_cell.angle_beta   90.00
_cell.angle_gamma   90.00
#
_symmetry.space_group_name_H-M   'P 1'
#
loop_
_entity.id
_entity.type
_entity.pdbx_description
1 polymer ?
#
loop_
_entity_poly.entity_id
_entity_poly.type
_entity_poly.pdbx_seq_one_letter_code
_entity_poly.pdbx_strand_id
1 'polypeptide(L)'
;MKTLKAQVIISLITCFFLVLAVTICKGNKFGNILSESENTTESQTGTSGILRHTDDGVQIISTRQLTKDINGYGGNVPLEIYIKDNRILKVVALENSETPSYFAKVRNSGLLQQWSNLSPEEAIHKEVDGISGATESSAAIIQSVHKAMEYAKEHSADKPTSAFSFDWILFLGLLAGIALCTLIISYLSKRSKEQTMHYALNTFNLALVIVVTALSIQPKPNQLNKMEEPTMKQDNKLSVLDNIHARTSIRSYQPKEVEDEKIEQLLRAAMAAPTATNRQPWAFIVIRDKETMNELGSTLPYAKMVKDAPLAIAVCGDLTKAISGAGIEYWVQDASAASENLLLAAQALGLGAVWTGVYPIDERVKEVQKILQLPEQIVPLNVIPIGYPAENPLPKDKWKPENVHYDRWTEPDKK
;
A
#
# COMPACT_ATOMS: atom_id res chain seq x y z
N MET A 1 -38.82 41.10 -48.14
CA MET A 1 -38.34 39.74 -48.50
C MET A 1 -36.82 39.58 -48.59
N LYS A 2 -36.03 40.57 -49.06
CA LYS A 2 -34.56 40.40 -49.20
C LYS A 2 -33.77 40.43 -47.88
N THR A 3 -34.23 41.17 -46.87
CA THR A 3 -33.57 41.27 -45.55
C THR A 3 -33.75 40.02 -44.68
N LEU A 4 -34.89 39.33 -44.82
CA LEU A 4 -35.23 38.14 -44.02
C LEU A 4 -34.39 36.91 -44.40
N LYS A 5 -34.06 36.75 -45.69
CA LYS A 5 -33.16 35.66 -46.15
C LYS A 5 -31.72 35.88 -45.67
N ALA A 6 -31.27 37.13 -45.60
CA ALA A 6 -29.92 37.46 -45.13
C ALA A 6 -29.73 37.11 -43.64
N GLN A 7 -30.71 37.40 -42.79
CA GLN A 7 -30.63 37.08 -41.35
C GLN A 7 -30.63 35.57 -41.06
N VAL A 8 -31.39 34.77 -41.81
CA VAL A 8 -31.39 33.30 -41.66
C VAL A 8 -30.05 32.70 -42.08
N ILE A 9 -29.46 33.22 -43.16
CA ILE A 9 -28.14 32.78 -43.62
C ILE A 9 -27.06 33.15 -42.59
N ILE A 10 -27.10 34.36 -42.04
CA ILE A 10 -26.16 34.79 -40.99
C ILE A 10 -26.31 33.90 -39.74
N SER A 11 -27.53 33.58 -39.32
CA SER A 11 -27.76 32.72 -38.15
C SER A 11 -27.27 31.28 -38.36
N LEU A 12 -27.46 30.71 -39.55
CA LEU A 12 -26.94 29.38 -39.90
C LEU A 12 -25.41 29.36 -39.99
N ILE A 13 -24.80 30.41 -40.55
CA ILE A 13 -23.34 30.56 -40.60
C ILE A 13 -22.77 30.67 -39.18
N THR A 14 -23.41 31.45 -38.31
CA THR A 14 -22.98 31.59 -36.90
C THR A 14 -23.08 30.26 -36.15
N CYS A 15 -24.14 29.49 -36.39
CA CYS A 15 -24.31 28.16 -35.81
C CYS A 15 -23.27 27.16 -36.32
N PHE A 16 -22.94 27.20 -37.62
CA PHE A 16 -21.89 26.37 -38.21
C PHE A 16 -20.50 26.68 -37.62
N PHE A 17 -20.14 27.97 -37.46
CA PHE A 17 -18.87 28.35 -36.86
C PHE A 17 -18.77 28.01 -35.37
N LEU A 18 -19.88 28.06 -34.62
CA LEU A 18 -19.91 27.59 -33.23
C LEU A 18 -19.70 26.07 -33.12
N VAL A 19 -20.35 25.28 -33.98
CA VAL A 19 -20.13 23.83 -34.03
C VAL A 19 -18.70 23.50 -34.47
N LEU A 20 -18.15 24.24 -35.45
CA LEU A 20 -16.78 24.06 -35.92
C LEU A 20 -15.76 24.44 -34.83
N ALA A 21 -15.96 25.54 -34.10
CA ALA A 21 -15.10 25.95 -33.00
C ALA A 21 -15.09 24.90 -31.88
N VAL A 22 -16.25 24.35 -31.52
CA VAL A 22 -16.36 23.26 -30.53
C VAL A 22 -15.67 21.98 -31.04
N THR A 23 -15.75 21.69 -32.34
CA THR A 23 -15.09 20.52 -32.94
C THR A 23 -13.56 20.70 -32.98
N ILE A 24 -13.07 21.89 -33.31
CA ILE A 24 -11.63 22.23 -33.34
C ILE A 24 -11.04 22.24 -31.92
N CYS A 25 -11.74 22.79 -30.92
CA CYS A 25 -11.31 22.74 -29.53
C CYS A 25 -11.28 21.31 -28.95
N LYS A 26 -12.01 20.35 -29.54
CA LYS A 26 -11.97 18.93 -29.17
C LYS A 26 -10.76 18.19 -29.76
N GLY A 27 -10.15 18.73 -30.83
CA GLY A 27 -8.95 18.19 -31.48
C GLY A 27 -7.71 18.96 -31.07
N ASN A 28 -7.15 18.65 -29.90
CA ASN A 28 -5.92 19.28 -29.39
C ASN A 28 -4.68 18.81 -30.19
N LYS A 29 -4.52 19.34 -31.42
CA LYS A 29 -3.33 19.20 -32.27
C LYS A 29 -2.95 20.56 -32.86
N PHE A 30 -2.61 21.52 -32.00
CA PHE A 30 -1.87 22.72 -32.42
C PHE A 30 -0.97 23.21 -31.28
N GLY A 31 0.03 22.39 -30.99
CA GLY A 31 1.13 22.66 -30.07
C GLY A 31 2.28 21.71 -30.37
N ASN A 32 2.66 21.60 -31.65
CA ASN A 32 3.83 20.83 -32.12
C ASN A 32 4.30 21.44 -33.44
N ILE A 33 4.64 22.72 -33.42
CA ILE A 33 5.47 23.35 -34.45
C ILE A 33 6.40 24.29 -33.70
N LEU A 34 7.70 23.98 -33.77
CA LEU A 34 8.87 24.60 -33.11
C LEU A 34 9.31 23.99 -31.77
N SER A 35 10.05 22.87 -31.85
CA SER A 35 11.46 22.83 -31.43
C SER A 35 12.07 21.42 -31.63
N GLU A 36 12.94 21.28 -32.63
CA GLU A 36 14.12 20.41 -32.51
C GLU A 36 15.23 21.28 -31.90
N SER A 37 15.71 20.91 -30.71
CA SER A 37 17.13 20.91 -30.38
C SER A 37 17.34 20.43 -28.94
N GLU A 38 18.40 19.66 -28.80
CA GLU A 38 18.91 18.97 -27.62
C GLU A 38 19.19 19.85 -26.39
N ASN A 39 19.39 19.12 -25.29
CA ASN A 39 20.27 19.39 -24.14
C ASN A 39 19.73 20.12 -22.89
N THR A 40 19.77 19.32 -21.80
CA THR A 40 20.18 19.65 -20.41
C THR A 40 19.96 21.07 -19.91
N THR A 41 19.10 21.23 -18.90
CA THR A 41 19.51 21.84 -17.62
C THR A 41 18.46 21.62 -16.53
N GLU A 42 18.92 21.21 -15.35
CA GLU A 42 18.23 21.51 -14.09
C GLU A 42 17.96 23.01 -13.99
N SER A 43 16.78 23.41 -13.53
CA SER A 43 16.60 24.69 -12.86
C SER A 43 15.33 24.69 -11.99
N GLN A 44 15.54 25.06 -10.73
CA GLN A 44 14.53 25.32 -9.72
C GLN A 44 13.90 26.71 -9.89
N THR A 45 12.60 26.84 -9.64
CA THR A 45 11.97 28.10 -9.21
C THR A 45 10.79 27.86 -8.24
N GLY A 46 11.11 27.87 -6.95
CA GLY A 46 10.41 28.57 -5.85
C GLY A 46 8.90 28.88 -5.94
N THR A 47 8.02 27.90 -5.73
CA THR A 47 6.94 27.94 -4.72
C THR A 47 6.35 26.53 -4.54
N SER A 48 6.09 26.16 -3.29
CA SER A 48 5.23 25.06 -2.86
C SER A 48 5.68 23.61 -3.14
N GLY A 49 6.60 23.12 -2.31
CA GLY A 49 6.66 21.67 -2.02
C GLY A 49 5.46 21.17 -1.20
N ILE A 50 4.50 22.06 -0.86
CA ILE A 50 3.32 21.76 -0.05
C ILE A 50 2.24 21.09 -0.89
N LEU A 51 1.96 21.57 -2.10
CA LEU A 51 0.94 20.98 -2.98
C LEU A 51 1.57 20.60 -4.32
N ARG A 52 1.43 19.34 -4.71
CA ARG A 52 1.91 18.81 -5.99
C ARG A 52 0.78 18.06 -6.69
N HIS A 53 0.82 18.03 -8.01
CA HIS A 53 -0.11 17.25 -8.83
C HIS A 53 0.64 16.17 -9.59
N THR A 54 0.05 14.99 -9.72
CA THR A 54 0.53 13.94 -10.62
C THR A 54 -0.14 14.03 -11.98
N ASP A 55 0.46 13.44 -13.00
CA ASP A 55 -0.11 13.37 -14.36
C ASP A 55 -1.50 12.68 -14.38
N ASP A 56 -1.73 11.76 -13.44
CA ASP A 56 -3.01 11.05 -13.24
C ASP A 56 -4.10 11.84 -12.47
N GLY A 57 -3.87 13.13 -12.22
CA GLY A 57 -4.82 14.03 -11.55
C GLY A 57 -4.89 13.87 -10.03
N VAL A 58 -3.90 13.24 -9.38
CA VAL A 58 -3.82 13.14 -7.92
C VAL A 58 -3.18 14.40 -7.34
N GLN A 59 -3.83 15.01 -6.36
CA GLN A 59 -3.29 16.08 -5.53
C GLN A 59 -2.53 15.47 -4.34
N ILE A 60 -1.28 15.89 -4.13
CA ILE A 60 -0.43 15.45 -3.02
C ILE A 60 -0.14 16.67 -2.15
N ILE A 61 -0.59 16.62 -0.90
CA ILE A 61 -0.34 17.66 0.11
C ILE A 61 0.71 17.16 1.09
N SER A 62 1.84 17.85 1.17
CA SER A 62 2.93 17.61 2.12
C SER A 62 2.84 18.54 3.30
N THR A 63 2.80 17.98 4.51
CA THR A 63 2.72 18.79 5.73
C THR A 63 4.08 19.28 6.23
N ARG A 64 5.20 18.90 5.60
CA ARG A 64 6.57 19.25 6.06
C ARG A 64 6.76 20.74 6.36
N GLN A 65 6.16 21.61 5.55
CA GLN A 65 6.24 23.06 5.75
C GLN A 65 4.97 23.63 6.40
N LEU A 66 3.84 22.94 6.27
CA LEU A 66 2.53 23.37 6.76
C LEU A 66 2.37 23.19 8.27
N THR A 67 2.97 22.13 8.84
CA THR A 67 2.74 21.71 10.23
C THR A 67 4.03 21.62 11.04
N LYS A 68 5.06 22.41 10.68
CA LYS A 68 6.37 22.44 11.35
C LYS A 68 6.31 22.73 12.86
N ASP A 69 5.22 23.35 13.31
CA ASP A 69 4.92 23.71 14.70
C ASP A 69 4.20 22.60 15.47
N ILE A 70 3.66 21.59 14.79
CA ILE A 70 2.95 20.47 15.40
C ILE A 70 3.97 19.36 15.68
N ASN A 71 4.18 19.05 16.96
CA ASN A 71 5.10 18.03 17.42
C ASN A 71 4.35 16.88 18.08
N GLY A 72 4.76 15.65 17.79
CA GLY A 72 4.45 14.49 18.60
C GLY A 72 5.52 14.27 19.67
N TYR A 73 5.67 13.04 20.16
CA TYR A 73 6.55 12.73 21.29
C TYR A 73 8.03 12.97 20.96
N GLY A 74 8.50 12.48 19.81
CA GLY A 74 9.87 12.66 19.32
C GLY A 74 10.09 13.87 18.41
N GLY A 75 9.09 14.76 18.29
CA GLY A 75 9.16 15.95 17.42
C GLY A 75 8.16 15.90 16.26
N ASN A 76 8.42 16.69 15.21
CA ASN A 76 7.49 16.85 14.10
C ASN A 76 7.28 15.54 13.31
N VAL A 77 6.01 15.26 12.99
CA VAL A 77 5.59 14.09 12.19
C VAL A 77 5.04 14.56 10.85
N PRO A 78 5.90 14.79 9.84
CA PRO A 78 5.45 15.17 8.52
C PRO A 78 4.65 14.05 7.84
N LEU A 79 3.65 14.43 7.06
CA LEU A 79 2.72 13.57 6.34
C LEU A 79 2.66 13.96 4.87
N GLU A 80 2.31 12.99 4.02
CA GLU A 80 1.79 13.23 2.67
C GLU A 80 0.38 12.68 2.55
N ILE A 81 -0.53 13.50 2.04
CA ILE A 81 -1.93 13.15 1.85
C ILE A 81 -2.25 13.19 0.37
N TYR A 82 -2.77 12.09 -0.14
CA TYR A 82 -3.07 11.88 -1.55
C TYR A 82 -4.58 12.01 -1.73
N ILE A 83 -5.02 12.95 -2.57
CA ILE A 83 -6.42 13.27 -2.82
C ILE A 83 -6.69 13.13 -4.32
N LYS A 84 -7.77 12.45 -4.67
CA LYS A 84 -8.25 12.35 -6.06
C LYS A 84 -9.77 12.39 -6.06
N ASP A 85 -10.36 13.09 -7.03
CA ASP A 85 -11.81 13.20 -7.18
C ASP A 85 -12.52 13.63 -5.88
N ASN A 86 -11.92 14.61 -5.18
CA ASN A 86 -12.38 15.11 -3.87
C ASN A 86 -12.45 14.03 -2.76
N ARG A 87 -11.63 12.99 -2.85
CA ARG A 87 -11.52 11.93 -1.83
C ARG A 87 -10.08 11.63 -1.47
N ILE A 88 -9.83 11.43 -0.18
CA ILE A 88 -8.52 11.01 0.33
C ILE A 88 -8.28 9.56 -0.06
N LEU A 89 -7.27 9.33 -0.90
CA LEU A 89 -6.81 7.99 -1.27
C LEU A 89 -6.04 7.34 -0.11
N LYS A 90 -5.09 8.08 0.47
CA LYS A 90 -4.25 7.61 1.58
C LYS A 90 -3.57 8.78 2.30
N VAL A 91 -3.26 8.53 3.57
CA VAL A 91 -2.38 9.37 4.40
C VAL A 91 -1.11 8.57 4.68
N VAL A 92 0.05 9.16 4.42
CA VAL A 92 1.36 8.52 4.60
C VAL A 92 2.18 9.35 5.55
N ALA A 93 2.67 8.73 6.63
CA ALA A 93 3.65 9.38 7.49
C ALA A 93 5.06 9.30 6.88
N LEU A 94 5.68 10.45 6.71
CA LEU A 94 7.04 10.59 6.21
C LEU A 94 8.06 10.29 7.31
N GLU A 95 9.34 10.26 6.94
CA GLU A 95 10.46 10.15 7.88
C GLU A 95 10.40 11.25 8.95
N ASN A 96 10.53 10.83 10.21
CA ASN A 96 10.34 11.66 11.39
C ASN A 96 11.19 11.13 12.56
N SER A 97 11.33 11.96 13.59
CA SER A 97 12.17 11.66 14.76
C SER A 97 11.40 10.98 15.90
N GLU A 98 10.20 10.44 15.64
CA GLU A 98 9.45 9.72 16.67
C GLU A 98 10.20 8.50 17.17
N THR A 99 9.91 8.12 18.41
CA THR A 99 10.46 6.87 18.95
C THR A 99 9.89 5.70 18.12
N PRO A 100 10.75 4.87 17.48
CA PRO A 100 10.28 3.86 16.52
C PRO A 100 9.22 2.90 17.09
N SER A 101 9.34 2.52 18.37
CA SER A 101 8.38 1.63 19.04
C SER A 101 7.01 2.27 19.27
N TYR A 102 6.95 3.57 19.56
CA TYR A 102 5.67 4.30 19.71
C TYR A 102 5.04 4.61 18.36
N PHE A 103 5.86 4.99 17.38
CA PHE A 103 5.37 5.28 16.03
C PHE A 103 4.89 4.02 15.30
N ALA A 104 5.50 2.86 15.56
CA ALA A 104 5.05 1.57 15.04
C ALA A 104 3.61 1.27 15.48
N LYS A 105 3.23 1.59 16.73
CA LYS A 105 1.84 1.43 17.20
C LYS A 105 0.87 2.25 16.34
N VAL A 106 1.23 3.49 16.02
CA VAL A 106 0.43 4.34 15.14
C VAL A 106 0.28 3.72 13.74
N ARG A 107 1.39 3.30 13.12
CA ARG A 107 1.38 2.68 11.79
C ARG A 107 0.56 1.38 11.73
N ASN A 108 0.62 0.58 12.79
CA ASN A 108 -0.02 -0.73 12.85
C ASN A 108 -1.46 -0.69 13.38
N SER A 109 -1.88 0.43 13.99
CA SER A 109 -3.22 0.59 14.58
C SER A 109 -4.34 0.85 13.57
N GLY A 110 -4.01 1.18 12.32
CA GLY A 110 -4.99 1.64 11.35
C GLY A 110 -5.34 3.13 11.45
N LEU A 111 -4.65 3.92 12.29
CA LEU A 111 -4.95 5.35 12.48
C LEU A 111 -4.94 6.13 11.16
N LEU A 112 -3.91 5.96 10.33
CA LEU A 112 -3.77 6.71 9.07
C LEU A 112 -4.87 6.38 8.05
N GLN A 113 -5.47 5.19 8.14
CA GLN A 113 -6.54 4.71 7.29
C GLN A 113 -7.92 5.25 7.71
N GLN A 114 -8.03 5.89 8.88
CA GLN A 114 -9.29 6.46 9.38
C GLN A 114 -9.85 7.56 8.45
N TRP A 115 -8.99 8.22 7.66
CA TRP A 115 -9.38 9.26 6.72
C TRP A 115 -9.55 8.77 5.28
N SER A 116 -9.29 7.49 5.00
CA SER A 116 -9.45 6.94 3.65
C SER A 116 -10.90 7.10 3.16
N ASN A 117 -11.04 7.50 1.89
CA ASN A 117 -12.32 7.71 1.20
C ASN A 117 -13.18 8.88 1.69
N LEU A 118 -12.68 9.71 2.62
CA LEU A 118 -13.37 10.94 3.05
C LEU A 118 -13.04 12.11 2.11
N SER A 119 -13.97 13.04 1.96
CA SER A 119 -13.69 14.35 1.40
C SER A 119 -12.91 15.22 2.40
N PRO A 120 -12.20 16.26 1.94
CA PRO A 120 -11.53 17.19 2.84
C PRO A 120 -12.46 17.81 3.90
N GLU A 121 -13.71 18.11 3.53
CA GLU A 121 -14.71 18.67 4.46
C GLU A 121 -15.11 17.68 5.56
N GLU A 122 -15.34 16.42 5.19
CA GLU A 122 -15.65 15.34 6.15
C GLU A 122 -14.44 15.04 7.05
N ALA A 123 -13.22 15.10 6.49
CA ALA A 123 -12.00 14.80 7.19
C ALA A 123 -11.65 15.84 8.28
N ILE A 124 -11.99 17.12 8.08
CA ILE A 124 -11.79 18.20 9.08
C ILE A 124 -12.65 17.97 10.33
N HIS A 125 -13.87 17.44 10.16
CA HIS A 125 -14.84 17.27 11.24
C HIS A 125 -14.83 15.86 11.85
N LYS A 126 -13.97 14.97 11.37
CA LYS A 126 -13.89 13.61 11.89
C LYS A 126 -13.20 13.61 13.25
N GLU A 127 -13.91 13.17 14.28
CA GLU A 127 -13.30 12.82 15.55
C GLU A 127 -12.54 11.48 15.40
N VAL A 128 -11.27 11.48 15.75
CA VAL A 128 -10.39 10.31 15.70
C VAL A 128 -9.70 10.16 17.05
N ASP A 129 -9.81 8.97 17.63
CA ASP A 129 -9.18 8.68 18.91
C ASP A 129 -7.67 8.45 18.76
N GLY A 130 -6.91 8.93 19.76
CA GLY A 130 -5.48 8.67 19.85
C GLY A 130 -5.18 7.22 20.24
N ILE A 131 -4.02 6.72 19.82
CA ILE A 131 -3.57 5.37 20.15
C ILE A 131 -2.97 5.33 21.55
N SER A 132 -3.45 4.41 22.40
CA SER A 132 -2.94 4.24 23.76
C SER A 132 -1.44 3.90 23.76
N GLY A 133 -0.67 4.68 24.53
CA GLY A 133 0.79 4.60 24.56
C GLY A 133 1.49 5.19 23.34
N ALA A 134 0.79 5.96 22.50
CA ALA A 134 1.33 6.83 21.45
C ALA A 134 0.48 8.10 21.30
N THR A 135 -0.03 8.62 22.42
CA THR A 135 -1.06 9.68 22.45
C THR A 135 -0.58 10.97 21.80
N GLU A 136 0.62 11.45 22.17
CA GLU A 136 1.19 12.70 21.63
C GLU A 136 1.43 12.61 20.12
N SER A 137 2.01 11.51 19.66
CA SER A 137 2.23 11.25 18.22
C SER A 137 0.92 11.14 17.46
N SER A 138 -0.09 10.51 18.05
CA SER A 138 -1.43 10.39 17.45
C SER A 138 -2.09 11.76 17.32
N ALA A 139 -2.04 12.58 18.38
CA ALA A 139 -2.57 13.93 18.38
C ALA A 139 -1.90 14.82 17.32
N ALA A 140 -0.57 14.73 17.19
CA ALA A 140 0.19 15.47 16.18
C ALA A 140 -0.21 15.10 14.75
N ILE A 141 -0.47 13.82 14.47
CA ILE A 141 -0.93 13.35 13.17
C ILE A 141 -2.35 13.85 12.90
N ILE A 142 -3.26 13.70 13.85
CA ILE A 142 -4.67 14.15 13.71
C ILE A 142 -4.70 15.65 13.39
N GLN A 143 -3.98 16.46 14.16
CA GLN A 143 -3.87 17.90 13.91
C GLN A 143 -3.24 18.23 12.55
N SER A 144 -2.23 17.46 12.14
CA SER A 144 -1.57 17.68 10.85
C SER A 144 -2.47 17.34 9.67
N VAL A 145 -3.30 16.31 9.78
CA VAL A 145 -4.32 15.97 8.78
C VAL A 145 -5.35 17.08 8.69
N HIS A 146 -5.87 17.59 9.82
CA HIS A 146 -6.86 18.67 9.81
C HIS A 146 -6.31 19.93 9.15
N LYS A 147 -5.11 20.41 9.54
CA LYS A 147 -4.47 21.57 8.90
C LYS A 147 -4.23 21.35 7.39
N ALA A 148 -3.87 20.13 6.98
CA ALA A 148 -3.71 19.82 5.57
C ALA A 148 -5.02 19.86 4.78
N MET A 149 -6.13 19.43 5.39
CA MET A 149 -7.44 19.49 4.75
C MET A 149 -8.00 20.92 4.71
N GLU A 150 -7.74 21.74 5.72
CA GLU A 150 -8.00 23.19 5.68
C GLU A 150 -7.23 23.85 4.53
N TYR A 151 -5.92 23.55 4.43
CA TYR A 151 -5.09 24.02 3.31
C TYR A 151 -5.64 23.54 1.96
N ALA A 152 -6.05 22.26 1.86
CA ALA A 152 -6.67 21.71 0.66
C ALA A 152 -7.94 22.49 0.27
N LYS A 153 -8.79 22.83 1.25
CA LYS A 153 -10.03 23.59 1.03
C LYS A 153 -9.74 25.02 0.54
N GLU A 154 -8.72 25.67 1.08
CA GLU A 154 -8.32 27.02 0.69
C GLU A 154 -7.62 27.07 -0.69
N HIS A 155 -6.91 25.99 -1.05
CA HIS A 155 -6.06 25.92 -2.25
C HIS A 155 -6.58 24.95 -3.31
N SER A 156 -7.80 24.43 -3.16
CA SER A 156 -8.49 23.71 -4.21
C SER A 156 -8.73 24.68 -5.37
N ALA A 157 -8.19 24.35 -6.55
CA ALA A 157 -8.47 25.05 -7.81
C ALA A 157 -9.97 25.08 -8.17
N ASP A 158 -10.76 24.28 -7.47
CA ASP A 158 -12.21 24.40 -7.38
C ASP A 158 -12.60 25.03 -6.04
N LYS A 159 -12.98 26.33 -6.06
CA LYS A 159 -14.20 26.72 -5.33
C LYS A 159 -15.28 25.69 -5.67
N PRO A 160 -16.26 25.40 -4.80
CA PRO A 160 -17.36 24.54 -5.19
C PRO A 160 -18.02 25.16 -6.43
N THR A 161 -17.61 24.71 -7.62
CA THR A 161 -18.54 24.39 -8.67
C THR A 161 -19.46 23.44 -7.95
N SER A 162 -20.59 23.99 -7.53
CA SER A 162 -21.79 23.23 -7.23
C SER A 162 -21.68 21.95 -8.01
N ALA A 163 -21.56 20.81 -7.32
CA ALA A 163 -21.81 19.54 -7.98
C ALA A 163 -23.11 19.80 -8.73
N PHE A 164 -23.03 19.94 -10.07
CA PHE A 164 -24.21 20.09 -10.88
C PHE A 164 -24.79 18.69 -10.86
N SER A 165 -25.45 18.34 -9.75
CA SER A 165 -26.52 17.38 -9.76
C SER A 165 -27.46 17.93 -10.80
N PHE A 166 -27.46 17.31 -11.98
CA PHE A 166 -28.34 17.71 -13.05
C PHE A 166 -29.77 17.54 -12.53
N ASP A 167 -30.34 18.63 -12.04
CA ASP A 167 -31.63 18.61 -11.39
C ASP A 167 -32.69 18.53 -12.48
N TRP A 168 -33.06 17.29 -12.80
CA TRP A 168 -33.98 16.97 -13.90
C TRP A 168 -35.28 17.76 -13.79
N ILE A 169 -35.67 18.16 -12.59
CA ILE A 169 -36.85 18.97 -12.30
C ILE A 169 -36.69 20.41 -12.81
N LEU A 170 -35.52 21.04 -12.60
CA LEU A 170 -35.22 22.38 -13.13
C LEU A 170 -35.05 22.37 -14.65
N PHE A 171 -34.46 21.31 -15.21
CA PHE A 171 -34.31 21.16 -16.66
C PHE A 171 -35.66 20.96 -17.36
N LEU A 172 -36.54 20.09 -16.82
CA LEU A 172 -37.90 19.90 -17.32
C LEU A 172 -38.76 21.16 -17.12
N GLY A 173 -38.58 21.87 -15.99
CA GLY A 173 -39.24 23.16 -15.72
C GLY A 173 -38.86 24.25 -16.71
N LEU A 174 -37.58 24.34 -17.10
CA LEU A 174 -37.11 25.30 -18.11
C LEU A 174 -37.68 24.99 -19.50
N LEU A 175 -37.71 23.71 -19.89
CA LEU A 175 -38.32 23.28 -21.16
C LEU A 175 -39.83 23.58 -21.18
N ALA A 176 -40.54 23.28 -20.09
CA ALA A 176 -41.96 23.61 -19.95
C ALA A 176 -42.22 25.12 -19.97
N GLY A 177 -41.35 25.92 -19.35
CA GLY A 177 -41.43 27.39 -19.36
C GLY A 177 -41.20 27.99 -20.74
N ILE A 178 -40.24 27.47 -21.52
CA ILE A 178 -40.00 27.91 -22.91
C ILE A 178 -41.18 27.54 -23.81
N ALA A 179 -41.75 26.34 -23.63
CA ALA A 179 -42.97 25.91 -24.33
C ALA A 179 -44.19 26.77 -23.97
N LEU A 180 -44.34 27.16 -22.70
CA LEU A 180 -45.43 28.02 -22.24
C LEU A 180 -45.27 29.46 -22.76
N CYS A 181 -44.05 30.01 -22.75
CA CYS A 181 -43.77 31.34 -23.30
C CYS A 181 -44.01 31.39 -24.81
N THR A 182 -43.69 30.33 -25.54
CA THR A 182 -44.01 30.26 -26.99
C THR A 182 -45.50 30.14 -27.25
N LEU A 183 -46.24 29.38 -26.44
CA LEU A 183 -47.71 29.34 -26.49
C LEU A 183 -48.34 30.70 -26.16
N ILE A 184 -47.85 31.40 -25.14
CA ILE A 184 -48.33 32.72 -24.73
C ILE A 184 -48.01 33.78 -25.79
N ILE A 185 -46.80 33.80 -26.34
CA ILE A 185 -46.43 34.72 -27.44
C ILE A 185 -47.24 34.40 -28.70
N SER A 186 -47.52 33.13 -28.97
CA SER A 186 -48.39 32.72 -30.08
C SER A 186 -49.86 33.07 -29.85
N TYR A 187 -50.32 33.10 -28.59
CA TYR A 187 -51.70 33.46 -28.23
C TYR A 187 -51.92 34.99 -28.19
N LEU A 188 -50.92 35.74 -27.71
CA LEU A 188 -50.98 37.20 -27.58
C LEU A 188 -50.61 37.94 -28.88
N SER A 189 -49.87 37.30 -29.79
CA SER A 189 -49.56 37.92 -31.09
C SER A 189 -50.71 37.70 -32.08
N LYS A 190 -51.59 38.71 -32.22
CA LYS A 190 -52.50 38.86 -33.38
C LYS A 190 -51.70 39.17 -34.66
N ARG A 191 -50.81 38.28 -35.09
CA ARG A 191 -49.90 38.49 -36.23
C ARG A 191 -49.80 37.27 -37.15
N SER A 192 -49.37 37.50 -38.39
CA SER A 192 -49.53 36.55 -39.51
C SER A 192 -48.79 35.22 -39.30
N LYS A 193 -49.35 34.13 -39.85
CA LYS A 193 -48.85 32.75 -39.77
C LYS A 193 -47.35 32.60 -40.04
N GLU A 194 -46.75 33.45 -40.88
CA GLU A 194 -45.32 33.38 -41.21
C GLU A 194 -44.40 33.73 -40.04
N GLN A 195 -44.78 34.70 -39.20
CA GLN A 195 -43.94 35.11 -38.07
C GLN A 195 -43.98 34.10 -36.92
N THR A 196 -45.13 33.48 -36.68
CA THR A 196 -45.29 32.40 -35.68
C THR A 196 -44.42 31.20 -36.02
N MET A 197 -44.31 30.86 -37.31
CA MET A 197 -43.47 29.76 -37.78
C MET A 197 -41.98 30.02 -37.57
N HIS A 198 -41.52 31.27 -37.69
CA HIS A 198 -40.14 31.64 -37.38
C HIS A 198 -39.78 31.50 -35.91
N TYR A 199 -40.69 31.87 -35.00
CA TYR A 199 -40.45 31.72 -33.56
C TYR A 199 -40.40 30.25 -33.14
N ALA A 200 -41.29 29.41 -33.70
CA ALA A 200 -41.29 27.97 -33.47
C ALA A 200 -39.99 27.30 -33.97
N LEU A 201 -39.50 27.70 -35.14
CA LEU A 201 -38.25 27.16 -35.69
C LEU A 201 -37.02 27.57 -34.87
N ASN A 202 -36.99 28.82 -34.39
CA ASN A 202 -35.89 29.29 -33.53
C ASN A 202 -35.91 28.61 -32.15
N THR A 203 -37.09 28.33 -31.58
CA THR A 203 -37.18 27.59 -30.31
C THR A 203 -36.82 26.13 -30.48
N PHE A 204 -37.19 25.51 -31.59
CA PHE A 204 -36.76 24.14 -31.92
C PHE A 204 -35.24 24.05 -32.07
N ASN A 205 -34.62 24.99 -32.79
CA ASN A 205 -33.16 25.04 -32.95
C ASN A 205 -32.45 25.26 -31.61
N LEU A 206 -32.98 26.12 -30.75
CA LEU A 206 -32.42 26.34 -29.42
C LEU A 206 -32.52 25.08 -28.54
N ALA A 207 -33.65 24.38 -28.58
CA ALA A 207 -33.82 23.12 -27.87
C ALA A 207 -32.86 22.04 -28.40
N LEU A 208 -32.67 21.94 -29.72
CA LEU A 208 -31.74 21.00 -30.34
C LEU A 208 -30.29 21.26 -29.92
N VAL A 209 -29.87 22.54 -29.90
CA VAL A 209 -28.53 22.92 -29.44
C VAL A 209 -28.31 22.49 -27.99
N ILE A 210 -29.28 22.71 -27.11
CA ILE A 210 -29.22 22.33 -25.69
C ILE A 210 -29.11 20.81 -25.51
N VAL A 211 -29.88 20.03 -26.28
CA VAL A 211 -29.84 18.56 -26.22
C VAL A 211 -28.49 18.03 -26.73
N VAL A 212 -27.94 18.60 -27.81
CA VAL A 212 -26.65 18.19 -28.37
C VAL A 212 -25.49 18.53 -27.43
N THR A 213 -25.51 19.70 -26.77
CA THR A 213 -24.52 20.02 -25.73
C THR A 213 -24.65 19.10 -24.52
N ALA A 214 -25.87 18.78 -24.06
CA ALA A 214 -26.09 17.86 -22.95
C ALA A 214 -25.60 16.43 -23.24
N LEU A 215 -25.86 15.90 -24.44
CA LEU A 215 -25.38 14.57 -24.86
C LEU A 215 -23.87 14.51 -25.04
N SER A 216 -23.23 15.65 -25.32
CA SER A 216 -21.76 15.75 -25.45
C SER A 216 -21.02 15.73 -24.10
N ILE A 217 -21.73 15.80 -22.97
CA ILE A 217 -21.19 15.85 -21.59
C ILE A 217 -21.31 14.48 -20.88
N GLN A 218 -21.63 13.40 -21.58
CA GLN A 218 -21.63 12.05 -20.99
C GLN A 218 -20.21 11.68 -20.49
N PRO A 219 -20.00 11.38 -19.19
CA PRO A 219 -18.74 10.85 -18.71
C PRO A 219 -18.55 9.44 -19.26
N LYS A 220 -17.34 9.12 -19.75
CA LYS A 220 -17.01 7.75 -20.18
C LYS A 220 -17.15 6.80 -18.98
N PRO A 221 -17.72 5.59 -19.15
CA PRO A 221 -17.70 4.60 -18.09
C PRO A 221 -16.25 4.22 -17.81
N ASN A 222 -15.83 4.38 -16.56
CA ASN A 222 -14.52 3.98 -16.07
C ASN A 222 -14.35 2.48 -16.32
N GLN A 223 -13.46 2.11 -17.24
CA GLN A 223 -12.94 0.74 -17.26
C GLN A 223 -12.06 0.59 -16.03
N LEU A 224 -12.49 -0.32 -15.15
CA LEU A 224 -11.76 -0.73 -13.96
C LEU A 224 -10.46 -1.40 -14.42
N ASN A 225 -9.40 -0.61 -14.64
CA ASN A 225 -8.07 -1.16 -14.82
C ASN A 225 -7.67 -1.85 -13.51
N LYS A 226 -7.53 -3.17 -13.63
CA LYS A 226 -6.93 -4.07 -12.65
C LYS A 226 -5.57 -3.48 -12.24
N MET A 227 -5.52 -2.82 -11.08
CA MET A 227 -4.26 -2.32 -10.53
C MET A 227 -3.42 -3.53 -10.11
N GLU A 228 -2.29 -3.71 -10.78
CA GLU A 228 -1.15 -4.42 -10.21
C GLU A 228 -0.75 -3.71 -8.92
N GLU A 229 -0.59 -4.46 -7.83
CA GLU A 229 -0.11 -3.94 -6.54
C GLU A 229 1.27 -3.27 -6.74
N PRO A 230 1.44 -1.99 -6.34
CA PRO A 230 2.76 -1.39 -6.34
C PRO A 230 3.55 -1.98 -5.17
N THR A 231 4.59 -2.74 -5.52
CA THR A 231 5.66 -3.21 -4.63
C THR A 231 6.13 -2.10 -3.70
N MET A 232 5.90 -2.28 -2.41
CA MET A 232 6.49 -1.49 -1.34
C MET A 232 8.00 -1.72 -1.32
N LYS A 233 8.77 -0.82 -1.92
CA LYS A 233 10.16 -0.59 -1.51
C LYS A 233 10.12 0.28 -0.27
N GLN A 234 10.01 -0.36 0.88
CA GLN A 234 10.28 0.27 2.17
C GLN A 234 11.51 -0.44 2.72
N ASP A 235 12.60 0.31 2.90
CA ASP A 235 13.77 -0.12 3.67
C ASP A 235 13.32 -0.26 5.14
N ASN A 236 12.57 -1.33 5.40
CA ASN A 236 11.86 -1.58 6.63
C ASN A 236 12.74 -2.51 7.46
N LYS A 237 13.78 -1.96 8.08
CA LYS A 237 14.47 -2.71 9.14
C LYS A 237 13.50 -2.74 10.33
N LEU A 238 12.66 -3.79 10.39
CA LEU A 238 11.79 -4.07 11.53
C LEU A 238 12.62 -3.92 12.81
N SER A 239 12.04 -3.30 13.84
CA SER A 239 12.69 -3.34 15.16
C SER A 239 12.88 -4.81 15.57
N VAL A 240 13.85 -5.10 16.45
CA VAL A 240 14.10 -6.48 16.87
C VAL A 240 12.83 -7.14 17.42
N LEU A 241 12.04 -6.40 18.21
CA LEU A 241 10.77 -6.90 18.76
C LEU A 241 9.71 -7.12 17.68
N ASP A 242 9.56 -6.18 16.74
CA ASP A 242 8.61 -6.33 15.64
C ASP A 242 8.98 -7.53 14.76
N ASN A 243 10.27 -7.75 14.52
CA ASN A 243 10.77 -8.89 13.76
C ASN A 243 10.44 -10.22 14.45
N ILE A 244 10.64 -10.29 15.77
CA ILE A 244 10.29 -11.46 16.59
C ILE A 244 8.78 -11.72 16.55
N HIS A 245 7.96 -10.69 16.75
CA HIS A 245 6.50 -10.82 16.81
C HIS A 245 5.85 -11.05 15.44
N ALA A 246 6.45 -10.55 14.36
CA ALA A 246 5.96 -10.75 13.00
C ALA A 246 6.36 -12.11 12.40
N ARG A 247 7.31 -12.82 13.02
CA ARG A 247 7.82 -14.08 12.47
C ARG A 247 6.71 -15.14 12.41
N THR A 248 6.54 -15.71 11.22
CA THR A 248 5.65 -16.85 10.99
C THR A 248 6.42 -18.03 10.39
N SER A 249 5.79 -19.21 10.39
CA SER A 249 6.35 -20.38 9.70
C SER A 249 5.86 -20.37 8.26
N ILE A 250 6.78 -20.13 7.33
CA ILE A 250 6.51 -20.15 5.90
C ILE A 250 6.79 -21.56 5.36
N ARG A 251 5.84 -22.12 4.60
CA ARG A 251 5.89 -23.48 4.02
C ARG A 251 5.62 -23.51 2.52
N SER A 252 5.46 -22.34 1.89
CA SER A 252 5.31 -22.18 0.45
C SER A 252 6.27 -21.09 -0.01
N TYR A 253 7.03 -21.37 -1.08
CA TYR A 253 8.14 -20.52 -1.53
C TYR A 253 7.99 -20.15 -3.00
N GLN A 254 8.43 -18.95 -3.34
CA GLN A 254 8.55 -18.52 -4.73
C GLN A 254 9.70 -19.29 -5.39
N PRO A 255 9.66 -19.51 -6.72
CA PRO A 255 10.76 -20.11 -7.48
C PRO A 255 11.90 -19.10 -7.71
N LYS A 256 12.37 -18.47 -6.62
CA LYS A 256 13.43 -17.48 -6.59
C LYS A 256 14.56 -17.98 -5.69
N GLU A 257 15.76 -18.07 -6.24
CA GLU A 257 16.97 -18.43 -5.50
C GLU A 257 17.29 -17.41 -4.39
N VAL A 258 17.92 -17.90 -3.32
CA VAL A 258 18.40 -17.06 -2.21
C VAL A 258 19.84 -16.65 -2.50
N GLU A 259 20.11 -15.35 -2.40
CA GLU A 259 21.42 -14.77 -2.68
C GLU A 259 22.50 -15.23 -1.67
N ASP A 260 23.74 -15.45 -2.13
CA ASP A 260 24.86 -15.95 -1.31
C ASP A 260 25.13 -15.06 -0.10
N GLU A 261 25.02 -13.74 -0.28
CA GLU A 261 25.22 -12.75 0.77
C GLU A 261 24.18 -12.90 1.89
N LYS A 262 22.93 -13.23 1.53
CA LYS A 262 21.88 -13.50 2.53
C LYS A 262 22.15 -14.81 3.26
N ILE A 263 22.68 -15.82 2.58
CA ILE A 263 23.05 -17.10 3.20
C ILE A 263 24.18 -16.90 4.21
N GLU A 264 25.19 -16.10 3.87
CA GLU A 264 26.24 -15.72 4.82
C GLU A 264 25.66 -14.97 6.03
N GLN A 265 24.74 -14.03 5.81
CA GLN A 265 24.08 -13.30 6.89
C GLN A 265 23.27 -14.22 7.82
N LEU A 266 22.55 -15.19 7.26
CA LEU A 266 21.82 -16.22 8.03
C LEU A 266 22.77 -17.03 8.92
N LEU A 267 23.89 -17.49 8.36
CA LEU A 267 24.89 -18.27 9.10
C LEU A 267 25.60 -17.45 10.17
N ARG A 268 25.97 -16.19 9.87
CA ARG A 268 26.56 -15.27 10.86
C ARG A 268 25.61 -15.01 12.02
N ALA A 269 24.32 -14.81 11.74
CA ALA A 269 23.31 -14.64 12.79
C ALA A 269 23.18 -15.92 13.64
N ALA A 270 23.14 -17.09 13.01
CA ALA A 270 23.12 -18.38 13.70
C ALA A 270 24.32 -18.55 14.64
N MET A 271 25.53 -18.26 14.14
CA MET A 271 26.78 -18.37 14.90
C MET A 271 26.94 -17.31 16.00
N ALA A 272 26.13 -16.26 16.00
CA ALA A 272 26.11 -15.26 17.08
C ALA A 272 25.34 -15.72 18.33
N ALA A 273 24.74 -16.92 18.30
CA ALA A 273 24.03 -17.47 19.45
C ALA A 273 24.98 -17.77 20.63
N PRO A 274 24.55 -17.53 21.88
CA PRO A 274 25.35 -17.84 23.06
C PRO A 274 25.34 -19.35 23.29
N THR A 275 26.42 -19.90 23.85
CA THR A 275 26.49 -21.35 24.13
C THR A 275 27.24 -21.75 25.37
N ALA A 276 26.95 -22.98 25.81
CA ALA A 276 27.45 -23.53 27.05
C ALA A 276 28.99 -23.51 27.07
N THR A 277 29.55 -22.73 27.99
CA THR A 277 31.01 -22.50 28.11
C THR A 277 31.68 -22.03 26.80
N ASN A 278 30.92 -21.37 25.90
CA ASN A 278 31.36 -20.91 24.59
C ASN A 278 31.96 -22.02 23.69
N ARG A 279 31.44 -23.25 23.79
CA ARG A 279 31.99 -24.42 23.09
C ARG A 279 31.85 -24.39 21.59
N GLN A 280 30.87 -23.67 21.06
CA GLN A 280 30.65 -23.58 19.63
C GLN A 280 30.39 -24.94 18.95
N PRO A 281 29.52 -25.84 19.52
CA PRO A 281 29.32 -27.16 18.95
C PRO A 281 28.35 -27.16 17.78
N TRP A 282 27.96 -26.02 17.19
CA TRP A 282 27.09 -26.03 16.01
C TRP A 282 27.89 -26.31 14.73
N ALA A 283 27.28 -27.09 13.84
CA ALA A 283 27.68 -27.28 12.46
C ALA A 283 26.48 -27.01 11.54
N PHE A 284 26.73 -26.55 10.32
CA PHE A 284 25.69 -26.19 9.37
C PHE A 284 25.95 -26.82 8.01
N ILE A 285 24.91 -27.40 7.42
CA ILE A 285 24.94 -27.90 6.04
C ILE A 285 24.01 -27.04 5.21
N VAL A 286 24.57 -26.30 4.26
CA VAL A 286 23.82 -25.50 3.28
C VAL A 286 23.45 -26.40 2.10
N ILE A 287 22.16 -26.53 1.83
CA ILE A 287 21.62 -27.47 0.84
C ILE A 287 20.89 -26.67 -0.23
N ARG A 288 21.41 -26.69 -1.47
CA ARG A 288 20.75 -26.18 -2.67
C ARG A 288 20.44 -27.26 -3.70
N ASP A 289 21.03 -28.44 -3.52
CA ASP A 289 20.84 -29.57 -4.42
C ASP A 289 19.39 -30.08 -4.34
N LYS A 290 18.72 -30.09 -5.49
CA LYS A 290 17.29 -30.41 -5.58
C LYS A 290 17.04 -31.89 -5.33
N GLU A 291 17.95 -32.79 -5.70
CA GLU A 291 17.82 -34.22 -5.44
C GLU A 291 17.87 -34.49 -3.93
N THR A 292 18.84 -33.90 -3.23
CA THR A 292 18.95 -33.95 -1.77
C THR A 292 17.71 -33.39 -1.08
N MET A 293 17.20 -32.24 -1.52
CA MET A 293 15.96 -31.65 -0.96
C MET A 293 14.73 -32.54 -1.20
N ASN A 294 14.66 -33.19 -2.37
CA ASN A 294 13.59 -34.15 -2.69
C ASN A 294 13.65 -35.39 -1.80
N GLU A 295 14.84 -35.92 -1.54
CA GLU A 295 15.04 -37.07 -0.66
C GLU A 295 14.67 -36.72 0.79
N LEU A 296 15.16 -35.57 1.30
CA LEU A 296 14.81 -35.07 2.63
C LEU A 296 13.29 -34.89 2.79
N GLY A 297 12.64 -34.20 1.85
CA GLY A 297 11.20 -33.95 1.93
C GLY A 297 10.34 -35.19 1.71
N SER A 298 10.89 -36.27 1.13
CA SER A 298 10.20 -37.57 1.00
C SER A 298 10.35 -38.41 2.25
N THR A 299 11.48 -38.29 2.94
CA THR A 299 11.84 -39.10 4.11
C THR A 299 11.28 -38.51 5.40
N LEU A 300 11.30 -37.17 5.54
CA LEU A 300 10.86 -36.49 6.75
C LEU A 300 9.36 -36.17 6.70
N PRO A 301 8.52 -36.75 7.58
CA PRO A 301 7.05 -36.67 7.46
C PRO A 301 6.50 -35.24 7.58
N TYR A 302 7.20 -34.37 8.32
CA TYR A 302 6.79 -32.98 8.59
C TYR A 302 7.66 -31.94 7.88
N ALA A 303 8.54 -32.36 6.96
CA ALA A 303 9.42 -31.47 6.20
C ALA A 303 9.15 -31.50 4.68
N LYS A 304 7.93 -31.85 4.26
CA LYS A 304 7.58 -31.99 2.84
C LYS A 304 7.85 -30.73 2.01
N MET A 305 7.71 -29.55 2.62
CA MET A 305 7.98 -28.26 1.98
C MET A 305 9.45 -28.03 1.61
N VAL A 306 10.39 -28.85 2.12
CA VAL A 306 11.82 -28.80 1.71
C VAL A 306 11.95 -28.95 0.20
N LYS A 307 11.10 -29.78 -0.43
CA LYS A 307 11.15 -30.08 -1.88
C LYS A 307 11.00 -28.82 -2.74
N ASP A 308 10.13 -27.92 -2.30
CA ASP A 308 9.75 -26.73 -3.05
C ASP A 308 10.61 -25.51 -2.66
N ALA A 309 11.42 -25.61 -1.60
CA ALA A 309 12.29 -24.53 -1.17
C ALA A 309 13.51 -24.38 -2.12
N PRO A 310 13.98 -23.15 -2.38
CA PRO A 310 15.24 -22.91 -3.09
C PRO A 310 16.47 -23.22 -2.24
N LEU A 311 16.33 -23.17 -0.91
CA LEU A 311 17.42 -23.37 0.05
C LEU A 311 16.92 -24.18 1.25
N ALA A 312 17.76 -25.04 1.80
CA ALA A 312 17.61 -25.53 3.16
C ALA A 312 18.95 -25.45 3.92
N ILE A 313 18.88 -25.23 5.23
CA ILE A 313 20.05 -25.32 6.12
C ILE A 313 19.75 -26.37 7.19
N ALA A 314 20.55 -27.43 7.26
CA ALA A 314 20.52 -28.35 8.39
C ALA A 314 21.42 -27.80 9.50
N VAL A 315 20.85 -27.59 10.69
CA VAL A 315 21.60 -27.19 11.88
C VAL A 315 21.89 -28.45 12.68
N CYS A 316 23.17 -28.69 12.97
CA CYS A 316 23.66 -29.90 13.62
C CYS A 316 24.48 -29.56 14.86
N GLY A 317 24.55 -30.50 15.81
CA GLY A 317 25.54 -30.52 16.88
C GLY A 317 26.75 -31.36 16.50
N ASP A 318 27.95 -30.82 16.69
CA ASP A 318 29.23 -31.49 16.66
C ASP A 318 29.60 -31.92 18.08
N LEU A 319 29.33 -33.18 18.38
CA LEU A 319 29.50 -33.74 19.72
C LEU A 319 30.97 -33.78 20.16
N THR A 320 31.93 -33.63 19.24
CA THR A 320 33.36 -33.55 19.60
C THR A 320 33.74 -32.21 20.23
N LYS A 321 32.95 -31.16 19.98
CA LYS A 321 33.12 -29.82 20.56
C LYS A 321 32.27 -29.61 21.79
N ALA A 322 31.24 -30.42 21.99
CA ALA A 322 30.34 -30.33 23.13
C ALA A 322 31.07 -30.49 24.47
N ILE A 323 30.40 -30.11 25.56
CA ILE A 323 30.92 -30.34 26.91
C ILE A 323 30.95 -31.85 27.17
N SER A 324 31.98 -32.34 27.85
CA SER A 324 32.10 -33.76 28.18
C SER A 324 31.17 -34.20 29.33
N GLY A 325 30.98 -35.51 29.46
CA GLY A 325 30.15 -36.09 30.52
C GLY A 325 28.67 -35.69 30.37
N ALA A 326 28.00 -35.44 31.49
CA ALA A 326 26.58 -35.05 31.49
C ALA A 326 26.30 -33.71 30.76
N GLY A 327 27.32 -32.87 30.57
CA GLY A 327 27.18 -31.60 29.85
C GLY A 327 27.03 -31.75 28.35
N ILE A 328 27.23 -32.95 27.78
CA ILE A 328 27.14 -33.16 26.34
C ILE A 328 25.79 -32.70 25.80
N GLU A 329 24.71 -32.97 26.54
CA GLU A 329 23.33 -32.62 26.18
C GLU A 329 23.09 -31.13 25.92
N TYR A 330 23.97 -30.23 26.39
CA TYR A 330 23.86 -28.79 26.11
C TYR A 330 23.94 -28.44 24.62
N TRP A 331 24.47 -29.35 23.78
CA TRP A 331 24.51 -29.17 22.33
C TRP A 331 23.12 -28.89 21.74
N VAL A 332 22.05 -29.44 22.35
CA VAL A 332 20.67 -29.26 21.89
C VAL A 332 20.23 -27.81 22.08
N GLN A 333 20.47 -27.22 23.26
CA GLN A 333 20.15 -25.81 23.54
C GLN A 333 20.99 -24.87 22.68
N ASP A 334 22.28 -25.19 22.54
CA ASP A 334 23.24 -24.46 21.74
C ASP A 334 22.80 -24.36 20.27
N ALA A 335 22.51 -25.51 19.63
CA ALA A 335 22.02 -25.56 18.25
C ALA A 335 20.60 -24.97 18.11
N SER A 336 19.77 -25.04 19.17
CA SER A 336 18.43 -24.45 19.16
C SER A 336 18.46 -22.92 19.16
N ALA A 337 19.35 -22.32 19.94
CA ALA A 337 19.57 -20.88 19.94
C ALA A 337 20.07 -20.39 18.58
N ALA A 338 21.03 -21.11 17.98
CA ALA A 338 21.51 -20.82 16.63
C ALA A 338 20.40 -20.89 15.58
N SER A 339 19.52 -21.89 15.71
CA SER A 339 18.37 -22.07 14.82
C SER A 339 17.34 -20.94 14.95
N GLU A 340 17.01 -20.48 16.16
CA GLU A 340 16.08 -19.33 16.32
C GLU A 340 16.70 -18.04 15.78
N ASN A 341 18.00 -17.79 16.02
CA ASN A 341 18.68 -16.64 15.42
C ASN A 341 18.61 -16.67 13.87
N LEU A 342 18.80 -17.84 13.27
CA LEU A 342 18.68 -18.04 11.82
C LEU A 342 17.26 -17.72 11.33
N LEU A 343 16.23 -18.20 12.03
CA LEU A 343 14.83 -17.93 11.68
C LEU A 343 14.47 -16.44 11.78
N LEU A 344 14.97 -15.74 12.81
CA LEU A 344 14.79 -14.30 12.97
C LEU A 344 15.54 -13.50 11.90
N ALA A 345 16.75 -13.94 11.54
CA ALA A 345 17.50 -13.33 10.45
C ALA A 345 16.79 -13.52 9.09
N ALA A 346 16.21 -14.70 8.84
CA ALA A 346 15.42 -14.94 7.63
C ALA A 346 14.26 -13.94 7.52
N GLN A 347 13.46 -13.77 8.57
CA GLN A 347 12.38 -12.78 8.62
C GLN A 347 12.89 -11.36 8.32
N ALA A 348 13.99 -10.95 8.95
CA ALA A 348 14.56 -9.61 8.78
C ALA A 348 15.08 -9.35 7.36
N LEU A 349 15.48 -10.41 6.64
CA LEU A 349 15.96 -10.36 5.25
C LEU A 349 14.83 -10.51 4.21
N GLY A 350 13.58 -10.54 4.66
CA GLY A 350 12.40 -10.75 3.81
C GLY A 350 12.27 -12.19 3.30
N LEU A 351 12.94 -13.14 3.94
CA LEU A 351 12.84 -14.57 3.64
C LEU A 351 11.85 -15.24 4.59
N GLY A 352 11.17 -16.26 4.08
CA GLY A 352 10.37 -17.19 4.85
C GLY A 352 11.19 -18.41 5.23
N ALA A 353 10.98 -18.90 6.45
CA ALA A 353 11.61 -20.12 6.92
C ALA A 353 10.68 -20.90 7.88
N VAL A 354 10.96 -22.19 8.05
CA VAL A 354 10.24 -23.03 9.02
C VAL A 354 11.18 -24.03 9.70
N TRP A 355 11.05 -24.15 11.01
CA TRP A 355 11.73 -25.19 11.77
C TRP A 355 11.12 -26.56 11.45
N THR A 356 11.90 -27.50 10.90
CA THR A 356 11.49 -28.90 10.76
C THR A 356 12.38 -29.80 11.62
N GLY A 357 11.79 -30.39 12.67
CA GLY A 357 12.55 -31.10 13.71
C GLY A 357 13.00 -32.50 13.27
N VAL A 358 14.28 -32.81 13.54
CA VAL A 358 14.91 -34.11 13.27
C VAL A 358 15.19 -34.83 14.59
N TYR A 359 16.08 -34.30 15.42
CA TYR A 359 16.32 -34.76 16.80
C TYR A 359 15.09 -34.46 17.70
N PRO A 360 14.76 -35.29 18.71
CA PRO A 360 15.47 -36.48 19.20
C PRO A 360 15.00 -37.81 18.59
N ILE A 361 14.36 -37.79 17.41
CA ILE A 361 13.82 -39.03 16.83
C ILE A 361 14.93 -39.77 16.09
N ASP A 362 15.48 -40.82 16.69
CA ASP A 362 16.62 -41.60 16.18
C ASP A 362 16.51 -42.01 14.71
N GLU A 363 15.33 -42.46 14.28
CA GLU A 363 15.08 -42.82 12.88
C GLU A 363 15.32 -41.63 11.95
N ARG A 364 14.81 -40.44 12.31
CA ARG A 364 15.01 -39.22 11.50
C ARG A 364 16.46 -38.77 11.51
N VAL A 365 17.13 -38.88 12.66
CA VAL A 365 18.55 -38.55 12.80
C VAL A 365 19.38 -39.40 11.84
N LYS A 366 19.20 -40.72 11.86
CA LYS A 366 19.94 -41.67 11.01
C LYS A 366 19.68 -41.43 9.53
N GLU A 367 18.42 -41.20 9.13
CA GLU A 367 18.10 -40.90 7.74
C GLU A 367 18.74 -39.59 7.27
N VAL A 368 18.67 -38.51 8.06
CA VAL A 368 19.31 -37.24 7.69
C VAL A 368 20.83 -37.36 7.66
N GLN A 369 21.43 -38.09 8.60
CA GLN A 369 22.88 -38.38 8.58
C GLN A 369 23.27 -39.13 7.31
N LYS A 370 22.49 -40.13 6.89
CA LYS A 370 22.73 -40.88 5.66
C LYS A 370 22.60 -39.99 4.42
N ILE A 371 21.50 -39.25 4.29
CA ILE A 371 21.23 -38.38 3.13
C ILE A 371 22.31 -37.31 2.97
N LEU A 372 22.69 -36.66 4.08
CA LEU A 372 23.68 -35.58 4.09
C LEU A 372 25.12 -36.07 4.31
N GLN A 373 25.34 -37.39 4.35
CA GLN A 373 26.64 -38.03 4.55
C GLN A 373 27.38 -37.51 5.80
N LEU A 374 26.63 -37.27 6.88
CA LEU A 374 27.16 -36.78 8.15
C LEU A 374 27.89 -37.91 8.87
N PRO A 375 29.07 -37.65 9.46
CA PRO A 375 29.70 -38.62 10.35
C PRO A 375 28.92 -38.70 11.67
N GLU A 376 29.09 -39.81 12.40
CA GLU A 376 28.27 -40.16 13.58
C GLU A 376 28.24 -39.06 14.65
N GLN A 377 29.36 -38.36 14.85
CA GLN A 377 29.48 -37.27 15.82
C GLN A 377 28.74 -35.97 15.43
N ILE A 378 28.28 -35.84 14.18
CA ILE A 378 27.48 -34.70 13.71
C ILE A 378 26.01 -35.10 13.73
N VAL A 379 25.28 -34.57 14.71
CA VAL A 379 23.88 -34.92 14.96
C VAL A 379 22.97 -33.81 14.44
N PRO A 380 22.12 -34.04 13.43
CA PRO A 380 21.18 -33.04 12.92
C PRO A 380 20.06 -32.74 13.94
N LEU A 381 19.96 -31.48 14.37
CA LEU A 381 18.87 -30.99 15.22
C LEU A 381 17.60 -30.79 14.39
N ASN A 382 17.73 -30.05 13.30
CA ASN A 382 16.63 -29.67 12.43
C ASN A 382 17.12 -29.46 10.98
N VAL A 383 16.16 -29.43 10.06
CA VAL A 383 16.34 -28.93 8.70
C VAL A 383 15.44 -27.71 8.56
N ILE A 384 15.97 -26.60 8.07
CA ILE A 384 15.23 -25.34 7.93
C ILE A 384 15.13 -25.02 6.44
N PRO A 385 13.98 -25.23 5.80
CA PRO A 385 13.72 -24.77 4.44
C PRO A 385 13.53 -23.25 4.45
N ILE A 386 14.10 -22.59 3.45
CA ILE A 386 14.23 -21.14 3.37
C ILE A 386 13.99 -20.71 1.92
N GLY A 387 13.27 -19.60 1.75
CA GLY A 387 13.05 -19.00 0.43
C GLY A 387 12.21 -17.73 0.54
N TYR A 388 11.96 -17.09 -0.59
CA TYR A 388 11.03 -15.97 -0.63
C TYR A 388 9.59 -16.48 -0.42
N PRO A 389 8.80 -15.92 0.53
CA PRO A 389 7.46 -16.44 0.82
C PRO A 389 6.52 -16.36 -0.39
N ALA A 390 5.83 -17.45 -0.70
CA ALA A 390 4.69 -17.48 -1.63
C ALA A 390 3.33 -17.52 -0.89
N GLU A 391 3.37 -17.29 0.42
CA GLU A 391 2.21 -17.17 1.31
C GLU A 391 2.45 -16.04 2.31
N ASN A 392 1.37 -15.52 2.90
CA ASN A 392 1.43 -14.46 3.91
C ASN A 392 0.56 -14.80 5.14
N PRO A 393 0.94 -15.81 5.93
CA PRO A 393 0.20 -16.17 7.12
C PRO A 393 0.33 -15.08 8.19
N LEU A 394 -0.77 -14.82 8.90
CA LEU A 394 -0.77 -13.87 10.01
C LEU A 394 -0.05 -14.45 11.24
N PRO A 395 0.76 -13.65 11.96
CA PRO A 395 1.31 -14.04 13.24
C PRO A 395 0.21 -14.43 14.23
N LYS A 396 0.49 -15.46 15.03
CA LYS A 396 -0.42 -15.92 16.09
C LYS A 396 -0.03 -15.26 17.40
N ASP A 397 -1.00 -14.72 18.12
CA ASP A 397 -0.80 -14.37 19.52
C ASP A 397 -0.66 -15.65 20.35
N LYS A 398 0.51 -15.79 20.98
CA LYS A 398 0.85 -16.93 21.84
C LYS A 398 1.02 -16.52 23.30
N TRP A 399 0.73 -15.25 23.65
CA TRP A 399 0.81 -14.78 25.02
C TRP A 399 -0.19 -15.53 25.90
N LYS A 400 0.32 -16.12 26.98
CA LYS A 400 -0.42 -16.91 27.95
C LYS A 400 0.06 -16.52 29.34
N PRO A 401 -0.58 -15.54 29.99
CA PRO A 401 -0.14 -15.04 31.29
C PRO A 401 -0.13 -16.14 32.36
N GLU A 402 -0.94 -17.20 32.19
CA GLU A 402 -0.96 -18.37 33.07
C GLU A 402 0.35 -19.18 33.09
N ASN A 403 1.24 -18.99 32.11
CA ASN A 403 2.56 -19.62 32.07
C ASN A 403 3.64 -18.80 32.80
N VAL A 404 3.30 -17.63 33.37
CA VAL A 404 4.24 -16.72 34.03
C VAL A 404 4.07 -16.82 35.54
N HIS A 405 5.14 -17.21 36.23
CA HIS A 405 5.20 -17.28 37.69
C HIS A 405 6.30 -16.35 38.20
N TYR A 406 5.99 -15.55 39.23
CA TYR A 406 6.95 -14.63 39.85
C TYR A 406 7.60 -15.30 41.05
N ASP A 407 8.93 -15.19 41.16
CA ASP A 407 9.80 -15.74 42.20
C ASP A 407 9.84 -17.28 42.32
N ARG A 408 8.68 -17.95 42.36
CA ARG A 408 8.54 -19.40 42.52
C ARG A 408 7.37 -19.92 41.69
N TRP A 409 7.41 -21.23 41.38
CA TRP A 409 6.29 -21.90 40.74
C TRP A 409 5.05 -21.84 41.62
N THR A 410 3.95 -21.35 41.06
CA THR A 410 2.64 -21.29 41.72
C THR A 410 1.67 -22.21 40.97
N GLU A 411 0.93 -23.05 41.69
CA GLU A 411 -0.16 -23.78 41.05
C GLU A 411 -1.24 -22.77 40.61
N PRO A 412 -1.82 -22.93 39.40
CA PRO A 412 -2.97 -22.15 39.01
C PRO A 412 -4.10 -22.33 40.03
N ASP A 413 -4.77 -21.24 40.43
CA ASP A 413 -5.97 -21.34 41.27
C ASP A 413 -6.96 -22.30 40.60
N LYS A 414 -7.25 -23.43 41.26
CA LYS A 414 -8.28 -24.37 40.82
C LYS A 414 -9.64 -23.69 40.97
N LYS A 415 -10.17 -23.15 39.87
CA LYS A 415 -11.54 -22.63 39.81
C LYS A 415 -12.58 -23.74 39.80
#